data_AF-A0A0B1SV18-F1
#
_entry.id   AF-A0A0B1SV18-F1
#
_cell.length_a   1.000
_cell.length_b   1.000
_cell.length_c   1.000
_cell.angle_alpha   90.00
_cell.angle_beta   90.00
_cell.angle_gamma   90.00
#
_symmetry.space_group_name_H-M   'P 1'
#
loop_
_entity.id
_entity.type
_entity.pdbx_description
1 polymer ?
#
loop_
_entity_poly.entity_id
_entity_poly.type
_entity_poly.pdbx_seq_one_letter_code
_entity_poly.pdbx_strand_id
1 'polypeptide(L)'
;MRTIIILALVLSTAMMVEGYAKYWDNPLCSMCKDLVVDLVESAGKNIEEVIKKANDFCEKNAPFFLVDTCKGLIKSNLDVIIEQLKIQAEPKLICQLIKLCSA
;
A
#
# COMPACT_ATOMS: atom_id res chain seq x y z
N MET A 1 -40.40 5.76 3.48
CA MET A 1 -39.87 5.14 4.71
C MET A 1 -39.00 3.91 4.41
N ARG A 2 -39.50 2.88 3.70
CA ARG A 2 -38.71 1.69 3.33
C ARG A 2 -37.44 1.99 2.51
N THR A 3 -37.53 2.89 1.54
CA THR A 3 -36.40 3.32 0.70
C THR A 3 -35.29 4.03 1.48
N ILE A 4 -35.65 4.83 2.49
CA ILE A 4 -34.72 5.55 3.36
C ILE A 4 -33.94 4.57 4.26
N ILE A 5 -34.62 3.55 4.78
CA ILE A 5 -33.99 2.49 5.61
C ILE A 5 -32.98 1.68 4.80
N ILE A 6 -33.33 1.33 3.55
CA ILE A 6 -32.44 0.60 2.65
C ILE A 6 -31.20 1.45 2.32
N LEU A 7 -31.38 2.75 2.03
CA LEU A 7 -30.26 3.66 1.78
C LEU A 7 -29.33 3.80 3.00
N ALA A 8 -29.89 3.87 4.22
CA ALA A 8 -29.09 3.94 5.45
C ALA A 8 -28.27 2.67 5.72
N LEU A 9 -28.83 1.48 5.45
CA LEU A 9 -28.12 0.19 5.59
C LEU A 9 -27.03 0.00 4.52
N VAL A 10 -27.26 0.48 3.30
CA VAL A 10 -26.26 0.43 2.23
C VAL A 10 -25.10 1.38 2.53
N LEU A 11 -25.38 2.58 3.05
CA LEU A 11 -24.33 3.53 3.44
C LEU A 11 -23.49 3.01 4.61
N SER A 12 -24.11 2.41 5.63
CA SER A 12 -23.38 1.86 6.77
C SER A 12 -22.50 0.66 6.38
N THR A 13 -22.95 -0.18 5.44
CA THR A 13 -22.15 -1.29 4.92
C THR A 13 -21.03 -0.82 4.00
N ALA A 14 -21.24 0.22 3.19
CA ALA A 14 -20.18 0.79 2.34
C ALA A 14 -19.00 1.35 3.16
N MET A 15 -19.28 2.07 4.26
CA MET A 15 -18.24 2.60 5.16
C MET A 15 -17.42 1.49 5.83
N MET A 16 -18.05 0.34 6.10
CA MET A 16 -17.37 -0.81 6.67
C MET A 16 -16.43 -1.48 5.67
N VAL A 17 -16.75 -1.47 4.37
CA VAL A 17 -15.97 -2.16 3.32
C VAL A 17 -14.55 -1.61 3.18
N GLU A 18 -14.36 -0.29 3.23
CA GLU A 18 -13.03 0.34 3.15
C GLU A 18 -12.16 0.00 4.37
N GLY A 19 -12.78 -0.06 5.56
CA GLY A 19 -12.10 -0.44 6.81
C GLY A 19 -11.76 -1.92 6.89
N TYR A 20 -12.67 -2.81 6.49
CA TYR A 20 -12.45 -4.26 6.53
C TYR A 20 -11.35 -4.71 5.55
N ALA A 21 -11.24 -4.08 4.37
CA ALA A 21 -10.17 -4.40 3.40
C ALA A 21 -8.75 -4.15 3.97
N LYS A 22 -8.61 -3.25 4.96
CA LYS A 22 -7.35 -3.01 5.68
C LYS A 22 -7.13 -4.01 6.84
N TYR A 23 -8.21 -4.64 7.33
CA TYR A 23 -8.21 -5.52 8.51
C TYR A 23 -7.91 -7.00 8.20
N TRP A 24 -8.19 -7.47 6.97
CA TRP A 24 -7.88 -8.84 6.53
C TRP A 24 -6.46 -9.00 5.97
N ASP A 25 -5.77 -7.90 5.76
CA ASP A 25 -4.41 -7.88 5.28
C ASP A 25 -3.44 -8.16 6.42
N ASN A 26 -2.41 -8.96 6.13
CA ASN A 26 -1.30 -9.08 7.08
C ASN A 26 -0.69 -7.68 7.32
N PRO A 27 -0.04 -7.42 8.48
CA PRO A 27 0.50 -6.10 8.79
C PRO A 27 1.42 -5.55 7.70
N LEU A 28 2.26 -6.40 7.09
CA LEU A 28 3.18 -6.00 6.01
C LEU A 28 2.43 -5.55 4.76
N CYS A 29 1.30 -6.17 4.44
CA CYS A 29 0.44 -5.79 3.32
C CYS A 29 -0.19 -4.41 3.55
N SER A 30 -0.76 -4.16 4.75
CA SER A 30 -1.30 -2.84 5.08
C SER A 30 -0.23 -1.75 4.98
N MET A 31 0.95 -2.01 5.55
CA MET A 31 2.04 -1.04 5.55
C MET A 31 2.60 -0.79 4.15
N CYS A 32 2.63 -1.82 3.28
CA CYS A 32 2.99 -1.64 1.88
C CYS A 32 1.98 -0.75 1.15
N LYS A 33 0.67 -0.99 1.32
CA LYS A 33 -0.36 -0.18 0.65
C LYS A 33 -0.25 1.29 1.05
N ASP A 34 -0.02 1.56 2.33
CA ASP A 34 0.18 2.93 2.84
C ASP A 34 1.44 3.57 2.22
N LEU A 35 2.56 2.83 2.11
CA LEU A 35 3.75 3.30 1.39
C LEU A 35 3.46 3.62 -0.07
N VAL A 36 2.70 2.77 -0.77
CA VAL A 36 2.37 3.00 -2.18
C VAL A 36 1.48 4.22 -2.35
N VAL A 37 0.50 4.44 -1.46
CA VAL A 37 -0.32 5.67 -1.44
C VAL A 37 0.57 6.90 -1.26
N ASP A 38 1.48 6.88 -0.28
CA ASP A 38 2.42 7.99 -0.03
C ASP A 38 3.35 8.29 -1.24
N LEU A 39 3.67 7.26 -2.04
CA LEU A 39 4.47 7.37 -3.26
C LEU A 39 3.65 7.86 -4.46
N VAL A 40 2.39 7.45 -4.59
CA VAL A 40 1.46 7.94 -5.62
C VAL A 40 1.08 9.41 -5.36
N GLU A 41 0.83 9.81 -4.11
CA GLU A 41 0.61 11.22 -3.76
C GLU A 41 1.85 12.10 -4.03
N SER A 42 3.01 11.46 -4.16
CA SER A 42 4.26 12.06 -4.57
C SER A 42 4.48 12.04 -6.10
N ALA A 43 3.45 11.72 -6.89
CA ALA A 43 3.53 11.60 -8.34
C ALA A 43 4.13 12.86 -8.99
N GLY A 44 5.26 12.65 -9.69
CA GLY A 44 6.11 13.69 -10.28
C GLY A 44 7.56 13.67 -9.78
N LYS A 45 7.86 12.86 -8.77
CA LYS A 45 9.15 12.90 -8.06
C LYS A 45 10.22 11.98 -8.66
N ASN A 46 11.44 12.50 -8.62
CA ASN A 46 12.70 11.84 -8.94
C ASN A 46 12.77 10.45 -8.29
N ILE A 47 13.27 9.46 -9.03
CA ILE A 47 13.49 8.08 -8.57
C ILE A 47 14.22 8.03 -7.22
N GLU A 48 15.16 8.95 -6.98
CA GLU A 48 15.88 9.06 -5.72
C GLU A 48 14.97 9.34 -4.52
N GLU A 49 13.89 10.11 -4.70
CA GLU A 49 12.95 10.42 -3.63
C GLU A 49 12.06 9.22 -3.28
N VAL A 50 11.66 8.44 -4.30
CA VAL A 50 10.94 7.17 -4.12
C VAL A 50 11.80 6.19 -3.32
N ILE A 51 13.07 6.04 -3.71
CA ILE A 51 14.03 5.19 -2.99
C ILE A 51 14.21 5.66 -1.54
N LYS A 52 14.39 6.97 -1.34
CA LYS A 52 14.57 7.53 0.00
C LYS A 52 13.36 7.26 0.90
N LYS A 53 12.14 7.51 0.41
CA LYS A 53 10.91 7.24 1.18
C LYS A 53 10.76 5.77 1.53
N ALA A 54 11.06 4.88 0.59
CA ALA A 54 10.98 3.45 0.80
C ALA A 54 12.03 2.96 1.82
N ASN A 55 13.24 3.52 1.80
CA ASN A 55 14.27 3.26 2.82
C ASN A 55 13.84 3.80 4.19
N ASP A 56 13.34 5.04 4.26
CA ASP A 56 12.86 5.66 5.50
C ASP A 56 11.71 4.84 6.12
N PHE A 57 10.87 4.24 5.29
CA PHE A 57 9.82 3.31 5.72
C PHE A 57 10.42 2.04 6.35
N CYS A 58 11.41 1.41 5.72
CA CYS A 58 12.07 0.22 6.29
C CYS A 58 12.74 0.52 7.64
N GLU A 59 13.42 1.66 7.76
CA GLU A 59 14.08 2.08 9.01
C GLU A 59 13.08 2.30 10.15
N LYS A 60 11.91 2.88 9.85
CA LYS A 60 10.90 3.20 10.87
C LYS A 60 10.06 2.01 11.28
N ASN A 61 9.85 1.06 10.36
CA ASN A 61 8.77 0.09 10.52
C ASN A 61 9.24 -1.38 10.52
N ALA A 62 10.44 -1.68 10.00
CA ALA A 62 10.97 -3.03 10.11
C ALA A 62 11.65 -3.23 11.48
N PRO A 63 11.54 -4.43 12.08
CA PRO A 63 12.42 -4.82 13.18
C PRO A 63 13.89 -4.63 12.79
N PHE A 64 14.74 -4.21 13.73
CA PHE A 64 16.15 -3.87 13.47
C PHE A 64 16.89 -4.93 12.63
N PHE A 65 16.66 -6.21 12.90
CA PHE A 65 17.30 -7.33 12.19
C PHE A 65 16.75 -7.59 10.77
N LEU A 66 15.63 -6.98 10.39
CA LEU A 66 14.99 -7.11 9.07
C LEU A 66 15.12 -5.85 8.20
N VAL A 67 15.70 -4.76 8.71
CA VAL A 67 15.81 -3.49 7.98
C VAL A 67 16.48 -3.70 6.61
N ASP A 68 17.61 -4.41 6.56
CA ASP A 68 18.32 -4.66 5.30
C ASP A 68 17.57 -5.63 4.37
N THR A 69 16.82 -6.58 4.94
CA THR A 69 15.95 -7.46 4.15
C THR A 69 14.81 -6.66 3.52
N CYS A 70 14.21 -5.74 4.26
CA CYS A 70 13.19 -4.82 3.76
C CYS A 70 13.72 -3.95 2.62
N LYS A 71 14.88 -3.30 2.82
CA LYS A 71 15.53 -2.50 1.77
C LYS A 71 15.88 -3.34 0.55
N GLY A 72 16.36 -4.56 0.75
CA GLY A 72 16.68 -5.52 -0.32
C GLY A 72 15.44 -5.87 -1.15
N LEU A 73 14.32 -6.18 -0.49
CA LEU A 73 13.07 -6.48 -1.17
C LEU A 73 12.57 -5.31 -2.01
N ILE A 74 12.59 -4.09 -1.48
CA ILE A 74 12.18 -2.90 -2.22
C ILE A 74 13.12 -2.68 -3.41
N LYS A 75 14.44 -2.74 -3.19
CA LYS A 75 15.45 -2.53 -4.23
C LYS A 75 15.31 -3.53 -5.38
N SER A 76 15.10 -4.81 -5.08
CA SER A 76 14.95 -5.87 -6.08
C SER A 76 13.66 -5.74 -6.91
N ASN A 77 12.69 -4.96 -6.46
CA ASN A 77 11.42 -4.76 -7.15
C ASN A 77 11.20 -3.31 -7.59
N LEU A 78 12.22 -2.46 -7.47
CA LEU A 78 12.09 -1.01 -7.63
C LEU A 78 11.60 -0.61 -9.03
N ASP A 79 12.14 -1.22 -10.07
CA ASP A 79 11.74 -0.92 -11.46
C ASP A 79 10.26 -1.22 -11.71
N VAL A 80 9.78 -2.36 -11.18
CA VAL A 80 8.38 -2.76 -11.26
C VAL A 80 7.50 -1.82 -10.46
N ILE A 81 7.89 -1.47 -9.23
CA ILE A 81 7.16 -0.49 -8.40
C ILE A 81 7.03 0.84 -9.15
N ILE A 82 8.12 1.35 -9.75
CA ILE A 82 8.12 2.61 -10.49
C ILE A 82 7.18 2.54 -11.71
N GLU A 83 7.22 1.46 -12.48
CA GLU A 83 6.34 1.27 -13.64
C GLU A 83 4.86 1.26 -13.24
N GLN A 84 4.52 0.56 -12.16
CA GLN A 84 3.16 0.48 -11.66
C GLN A 84 2.67 1.82 -11.07
N LEU A 85 3.55 2.58 -10.42
CA LEU A 85 3.25 3.94 -9.95
C LEU A 85 2.91 4.89 -11.10
N LYS A 86 3.60 4.78 -12.25
CA LYS A 86 3.33 5.63 -13.43
C LYS A 86 1.94 5.42 -14.01
N ILE A 87 1.45 4.18 -13.98
CA ILE A 87 0.10 3.85 -14.47
C ILE A 87 -0.98 4.00 -13.39
N GLN A 88 -0.62 4.52 -12.21
CA GLN A 88 -1.50 4.67 -11.05
C GLN A 88 -2.22 3.35 -10.69
N ALA A 89 -1.49 2.23 -10.75
CA ALA A 89 -2.02 0.94 -10.37
C ALA A 89 -2.52 0.96 -8.91
N GLU A 90 -3.55 0.17 -8.61
CA GLU A 90 -4.07 0.08 -7.25
C GLU A 90 -2.96 -0.37 -6.27
N PRO A 91 -2.84 0.25 -5.08
CA PRO A 91 -1.81 -0.08 -4.11
C PRO A 91 -1.70 -1.58 -3.78
N LYS A 92 -2.84 -2.28 -3.74
CA LYS A 92 -2.89 -3.72 -3.50
C LYS A 92 -2.15 -4.52 -4.58
N LEU A 93 -2.33 -4.19 -5.85
CA LEU A 93 -1.67 -4.85 -6.97
C LEU A 93 -0.15 -4.71 -6.89
N ILE A 94 0.34 -3.51 -6.57
CA ILE A 94 1.77 -3.24 -6.37
C ILE A 94 2.32 -4.09 -5.22
N CYS A 95 1.58 -4.16 -4.11
CA CYS A 95 2.00 -4.91 -2.93
C CYS A 95 1.92 -6.45 -3.11
N GLN A 96 1.04 -6.94 -3.99
CA GLN A 96 1.00 -8.35 -4.41
C GLN A 96 2.21 -8.72 -5.28
N LEU A 97 2.64 -7.82 -6.17
CA LEU A 97 3.81 -8.02 -7.03
C LEU A 97 5.07 -8.25 -6.20
N ILE A 98 5.24 -7.48 -5.13
CA ILE A 98 6.40 -7.59 -4.22
C ILE A 98 6.18 -8.58 -3.06
N LYS A 99 5.12 -9.39 -3.14
CA LYS A 99 4.81 -10.49 -2.19
C LYS A 99 4.57 -10.05 -0.74
N LEU A 100 4.21 -8.79 -0.53
CA LEU A 100 3.80 -8.30 0.80
C LEU A 100 2.30 -8.49 1.04
N CYS A 101 1.49 -8.53 -0.02
CA CYS A 101 0.10 -8.94 0.00
C CYS A 101 -0.11 -10.30 -0.66
N SER A 102 -1.11 -11.07 -0.20
CA SER A 102 -1.55 -12.28 -0.89
C SER A 102 -2.20 -11.92 -2.23
N ALA A 103 -1.96 -12.74 -3.25
CA ALA A 103 -2.57 -12.63 -4.58
C ALA A 103 -4.11 -12.67 -4.52
#